data_AF-A0A0L6Z5S4-F1
#
_entry.id   AF-A0A0L6Z5S4-F1
#
_cell.length_a   1.000
_cell.length_b   1.000
_cell.length_c   1.000
_cell.angle_alpha   90.00
_cell.angle_beta   90.00
_cell.angle_gamma   90.00
#
_symmetry.space_group_name_H-M   'P 1'
#
loop_
_entity.id
_entity.type
_entity.pdbx_description
1 polymer ?
#
loop_
_entity_poly.entity_id
_entity_poly.type
_entity_poly.pdbx_seq_one_letter_code
_entity_poly.pdbx_strand_id
1 'polypeptide(L)'
;MSRGNSLSLNNQAIKRKFNTVIKKRYIRIILVICIIILLLIFLNLSLNKNIKDVPEVNFSNITSIGLQYNSVKYPAVTITDSKKIKEFIDNISLCVVKKVIRPAGTGYYLSAAFYSNDERVFNILFIGNYIKIYAQGKGTQYKIVKGNISYEALDEFVRSIK
;
A
#
# COMPACT_ATOMS: atom_id res chain seq x y z
N MET A 1 -63.30 33.83 -30.64
CA MET A 1 -62.25 32.85 -30.96
C MET A 1 -60.96 33.21 -30.21
N SER A 2 -60.69 32.65 -29.02
CA SER A 2 -59.40 32.89 -28.31
C SER A 2 -59.00 31.80 -27.30
N ARG A 3 -59.74 30.69 -27.21
CA ARG A 3 -59.45 29.60 -26.24
C ARG A 3 -58.37 28.61 -26.72
N GLY A 4 -58.09 28.54 -28.02
CA GLY A 4 -57.12 27.57 -28.59
C GLY A 4 -55.65 27.89 -28.31
N ASN A 5 -55.26 29.18 -28.40
CA ASN A 5 -53.86 29.60 -28.19
C ASN A 5 -53.43 29.53 -26.72
N SER A 6 -54.34 29.76 -25.77
CA SER A 6 -54.03 29.65 -24.33
C SER A 6 -53.79 28.20 -23.90
N LEU A 7 -54.48 27.23 -24.50
CA LEU A 7 -54.31 25.79 -24.23
C LEU A 7 -52.97 25.25 -24.74
N SER A 8 -52.51 25.68 -25.93
CA SER A 8 -51.23 25.21 -26.49
C SER A 8 -50.02 25.76 -25.72
N LEU A 9 -50.07 27.03 -25.29
CA LEU A 9 -49.03 27.67 -24.48
C LEU A 9 -48.91 27.02 -23.09
N ASN A 10 -50.05 26.66 -22.48
CA ASN A 10 -50.05 26.00 -21.17
C ASN A 10 -49.46 24.59 -21.25
N ASN A 11 -49.77 23.83 -22.32
CA ASN A 11 -49.20 22.50 -22.55
C ASN A 11 -47.68 22.56 -22.81
N GLN A 12 -47.18 23.57 -23.52
CA GLN A 12 -45.73 23.76 -23.70
C GLN A 12 -45.02 24.12 -22.38
N ALA A 13 -45.64 24.94 -21.53
CA ALA A 13 -45.09 25.30 -20.22
C ALA A 13 -45.01 24.09 -19.27
N ILE A 14 -46.03 23.24 -19.25
CA ILE A 14 -46.06 21.99 -18.46
C ILE A 14 -44.97 21.03 -18.94
N LYS A 15 -44.83 20.84 -20.26
CA LYS A 15 -43.81 19.96 -20.86
C LYS A 15 -42.39 20.44 -20.54
N ARG A 16 -42.14 21.76 -20.55
CA ARG A 16 -40.85 22.36 -20.15
C ARG A 16 -40.55 22.16 -18.67
N LYS A 17 -41.51 22.41 -17.76
CA LYS A 17 -41.34 22.16 -16.32
C LYS A 17 -41.06 20.68 -16.05
N PHE A 18 -41.81 19.77 -16.68
CA PHE A 18 -41.63 18.33 -16.52
C PHE A 18 -40.24 17.86 -16.99
N ASN A 19 -39.79 18.30 -18.17
CA ASN A 19 -38.44 18.02 -18.68
C ASN A 19 -37.33 18.60 -17.77
N THR A 20 -37.57 19.75 -17.15
CA THR A 20 -36.60 20.37 -16.22
C THR A 20 -36.49 19.58 -14.92
N VAL A 21 -37.61 19.09 -14.39
CA VAL A 21 -37.64 18.23 -13.19
C VAL A 21 -36.96 16.89 -13.49
N ILE A 22 -37.23 16.29 -14.64
CA ILE A 22 -36.61 15.05 -15.08
C ILE A 22 -35.09 15.22 -15.25
N LYS A 23 -34.64 16.26 -15.96
CA LYS A 23 -33.20 16.56 -16.11
C LYS A 23 -32.50 16.75 -14.77
N LYS A 24 -33.12 17.47 -13.82
CA LYS A 24 -32.58 17.65 -12.46
C LYS A 24 -32.46 16.33 -11.69
N ARG A 25 -33.40 15.39 -11.88
CA ARG A 25 -33.32 14.05 -11.27
C ARG A 25 -32.18 13.22 -11.87
N TYR A 26 -32.00 13.24 -13.19
CA TYR A 26 -30.88 12.54 -13.84
C TYR A 26 -29.52 13.10 -13.44
N ILE A 27 -29.37 14.42 -13.33
CA ILE A 27 -28.12 15.06 -12.86
C ILE A 27 -27.76 14.59 -11.44
N ARG A 28 -28.75 14.48 -10.55
CA ARG A 28 -28.53 13.96 -9.18
C ARG A 28 -28.08 12.50 -9.19
N ILE A 29 -28.68 11.66 -10.04
CA ILE A 29 -28.29 10.24 -10.17
C ILE A 29 -26.85 10.13 -10.67
N ILE A 30 -26.48 10.90 -11.70
CA ILE A 30 -25.11 10.92 -12.25
C ILE A 30 -24.11 11.35 -11.16
N LEU A 31 -24.41 12.39 -10.38
CA LEU A 31 -23.55 12.82 -9.28
C LEU A 31 -23.32 11.73 -8.23
N VAL A 32 -24.37 11.00 -7.83
CA VAL A 32 -24.25 9.88 -6.89
C VAL A 32 -23.38 8.77 -7.46
N ILE A 33 -23.55 8.43 -8.74
CA ILE A 33 -22.70 7.43 -9.41
C ILE A 33 -21.24 7.89 -9.44
N CYS A 34 -20.97 9.15 -9.77
CA CYS A 34 -19.61 9.70 -9.74
C CYS A 34 -18.98 9.61 -8.35
N ILE A 35 -19.72 9.90 -7.28
CA ILE A 35 -19.24 9.79 -5.90
C ILE A 35 -18.91 8.34 -5.56
N ILE A 36 -19.76 7.38 -5.94
CA ILE A 36 -19.51 5.94 -5.72
C ILE A 36 -18.25 5.49 -6.48
N ILE A 37 -18.08 5.92 -7.74
CA ILE A 37 -16.89 5.59 -8.53
C ILE A 37 -15.63 6.17 -7.87
N LEU A 38 -15.67 7.43 -7.41
CA LEU A 38 -14.56 8.07 -6.69
C LEU A 38 -14.22 7.33 -5.40
N LEU A 39 -15.23 6.90 -4.62
CA LEU A 39 -15.05 6.08 -3.43
C LEU A 39 -14.36 4.74 -3.76
N LEU A 40 -14.79 4.05 -4.82
CA LEU A 40 -14.21 2.79 -5.25
C LEU A 40 -12.75 2.93 -5.72
N ILE A 41 -12.43 4.03 -6.43
CA ILE A 41 -11.05 4.36 -6.82
C ILE A 41 -10.20 4.62 -5.57
N PHE A 42 -10.69 5.43 -4.64
CA PHE A 42 -9.98 5.77 -3.40
C PHE A 42 -9.71 4.52 -2.54
N LEU A 43 -10.71 3.64 -2.40
CA LEU A 43 -10.57 2.34 -1.72
C LEU A 43 -9.48 1.47 -2.37
N ASN A 44 -9.41 1.41 -3.70
CA ASN A 44 -8.38 0.65 -4.40
C ASN A 44 -6.97 1.22 -4.21
N LEU A 45 -6.79 2.54 -4.25
CA LEU A 45 -5.49 3.16 -3.95
C LEU A 45 -5.05 2.89 -2.50
N SER A 46 -5.99 2.87 -1.55
CA SER A 46 -5.67 2.65 -0.13
C SER A 46 -5.07 1.27 0.19
N LEU A 47 -5.24 0.29 -0.71
CA LEU A 47 -4.76 -1.08 -0.52
C LEU A 47 -3.26 -1.24 -0.77
N ASN A 48 -2.67 -0.36 -1.58
CA ASN A 48 -1.26 -0.36 -1.91
C ASN A 48 -0.58 0.78 -1.13
N LYS A 49 0.50 0.47 -0.41
CA LYS A 49 1.25 1.46 0.39
C LYS A 49 2.73 1.24 0.20
N ASN A 50 3.55 2.28 0.32
CA ASN A 50 4.99 2.03 0.45
C ASN A 50 5.26 1.37 1.79
N ILE A 51 6.31 0.56 1.88
CA ILE A 51 6.66 -0.13 3.13
C ILE A 51 6.96 0.87 4.26
N LYS A 52 7.52 2.04 3.93
CA LYS A 52 7.80 3.12 4.90
C LYS A 52 6.52 3.76 5.47
N ASP A 53 5.40 3.63 4.76
CA ASP A 53 4.08 4.16 5.17
C ASP A 53 3.25 3.09 5.91
N VAL A 54 3.82 1.90 6.14
CA VAL A 54 3.21 0.85 6.95
C VAL A 54 3.32 1.27 8.41
N PRO A 55 2.22 1.35 9.17
CA PRO A 55 2.23 1.85 10.56
C PRO A 55 3.20 1.10 11.49
N GLU A 56 3.45 -0.17 11.22
CA GLU A 56 4.38 -1.01 11.97
C GLU A 56 5.87 -0.72 11.70
N VAL A 57 6.19 0.16 10.75
CA VAL A 57 7.56 0.44 10.28
C VAL A 57 7.94 1.88 10.60
N ASN A 58 9.07 2.05 11.30
CA ASN A 58 9.67 3.36 11.51
C ASN A 58 11.19 3.28 11.36
N PHE A 59 11.72 3.89 10.29
CA PHE A 59 13.15 3.87 9.98
C PHE A 59 13.96 5.01 10.61
N SER A 60 13.31 6.00 11.25
CA SER A 60 13.96 7.28 11.62
C SER A 60 15.12 7.16 12.62
N ASN A 61 15.13 6.15 13.47
CA ASN A 61 16.09 6.01 14.58
C ASN A 61 16.83 4.66 14.57
N ILE A 62 16.99 4.04 13.40
CA ILE A 62 17.67 2.74 13.31
C ILE A 62 19.18 2.92 13.46
N THR A 63 19.74 2.27 14.48
CA THR A 63 21.17 2.28 14.79
C THR A 63 21.88 1.02 14.33
N SER A 64 21.17 -0.10 14.20
CA SER A 64 21.72 -1.33 13.64
C SER A 64 20.66 -2.22 12.99
N ILE A 65 21.11 -3.07 12.06
CA ILE A 65 20.28 -4.04 11.34
C ILE A 65 20.94 -5.41 11.41
N GLY A 66 20.24 -6.39 11.98
CA GLY A 66 20.65 -7.79 11.96
C GLY A 66 20.03 -8.52 10.77
N LEU A 67 20.86 -9.07 9.90
CA LEU A 67 20.47 -9.86 8.73
C LEU A 67 20.77 -11.34 8.97
N GLN A 68 19.76 -12.20 8.81
CA GLN A 68 19.91 -13.64 9.02
C GLN A 68 19.07 -14.44 8.03
N TYR A 69 19.72 -15.35 7.31
CA TYR A 69 19.01 -16.35 6.51
C TYR A 69 18.53 -17.50 7.39
N ASN A 70 17.39 -18.09 7.02
CA ASN A 70 16.94 -19.35 7.61
C ASN A 70 17.74 -20.56 7.12
N SER A 71 19.06 -20.48 7.22
CA SER A 71 19.99 -21.50 6.75
C SER A 71 21.28 -21.40 7.54
N VAL A 72 21.68 -22.51 8.16
CA VAL A 72 22.94 -22.62 8.91
C VAL A 72 24.19 -22.37 8.05
N LYS A 73 24.06 -22.45 6.71
CA LYS A 73 25.17 -22.19 5.78
C LYS A 73 25.59 -20.72 5.73
N TYR A 74 24.69 -19.81 6.13
CA TYR A 74 24.95 -18.38 6.05
C TYR A 74 24.95 -17.79 7.46
N PRO A 75 26.11 -17.32 7.96
CA PRO A 75 26.16 -16.67 9.27
C PRO A 75 25.35 -15.38 9.25
N ALA A 76 24.78 -15.03 10.40
CA ALA A 76 24.13 -13.75 10.60
C ALA A 76 25.15 -12.60 10.44
N VAL A 77 24.70 -11.49 9.89
CA VAL A 77 25.50 -10.27 9.69
C VAL A 77 24.81 -9.14 10.42
N THR A 78 25.57 -8.31 11.14
CA THR A 78 25.04 -7.10 11.78
C THR A 78 25.64 -5.88 11.10
N ILE A 79 24.79 -4.94 10.71
CA ILE A 79 25.16 -3.68 10.09
C ILE A 79 25.04 -2.60 11.15
N THR A 80 26.14 -1.91 11.42
CA THR A 80 26.22 -0.74 12.32
C THR A 80 26.70 0.52 11.59
N ASP A 81 27.21 0.37 10.37
CA ASP A 81 27.60 1.49 9.51
C ASP A 81 26.37 2.27 9.04
N SER A 82 26.31 3.56 9.37
CA SER A 82 25.17 4.42 9.07
C SER A 82 24.89 4.58 7.56
N LYS A 83 25.92 4.55 6.70
CA LYS A 83 25.74 4.63 5.24
C LYS A 83 25.13 3.35 4.71
N LYS A 84 25.59 2.19 5.18
CA LYS A 84 25.03 0.88 4.80
C LYS A 84 23.62 0.66 5.34
N ILE A 85 23.32 1.13 6.55
CA ILE A 85 21.96 1.16 7.10
C ILE A 85 21.05 1.99 6.18
N LYS A 86 21.49 3.20 5.81
CA LYS A 86 20.73 4.07 4.91
C LYS A 86 20.52 3.44 3.53
N GLU A 87 21.57 2.86 2.94
CA GLU A 87 21.50 2.15 1.66
C GLU A 87 20.45 1.02 1.70
N PHE A 88 20.46 0.21 2.75
CA PHE A 88 19.48 -0.87 2.93
C PHE A 88 18.07 -0.32 3.08
N ILE A 89 17.87 0.69 3.94
CA ILE A 89 16.58 1.32 4.18
C ILE A 89 16.04 1.97 2.91
N ASP A 90 16.87 2.67 2.15
CA ASP A 90 16.47 3.32 0.91
C ASP A 90 15.98 2.27 -0.10
N ASN A 91 16.73 1.18 -0.27
CA ASN A 91 16.35 0.06 -1.15
C ASN A 91 14.98 -0.54 -0.79
N ILE A 92 14.71 -0.74 0.51
CA ILE A 92 13.44 -1.32 0.93
C ILE A 92 12.31 -0.29 0.92
N SER A 93 12.56 0.97 1.26
CA SER A 93 11.56 2.02 1.47
C SER A 93 10.72 2.32 0.22
N LEU A 94 11.28 2.04 -0.96
CA LEU A 94 10.65 2.22 -2.27
C LEU A 94 9.70 1.07 -2.66
N CYS A 95 9.63 0.00 -1.85
CA CYS A 95 8.71 -1.09 -2.12
C CYS A 95 7.26 -0.70 -1.84
N VAL A 96 6.41 -0.96 -2.82
CA VAL A 96 4.96 -0.89 -2.68
C VAL A 96 4.44 -2.27 -2.33
N VAL A 97 3.62 -2.32 -1.30
CA VAL A 97 3.13 -3.53 -0.67
C VAL A 97 1.61 -3.50 -0.54
N LYS A 98 0.99 -4.67 -0.60
CA LYS A 98 -0.45 -4.87 -0.44
C LYS A 98 -0.71 -5.87 0.67
N LYS A 99 -1.52 -5.50 1.68
CA LYS A 99 -1.86 -6.38 2.80
C LYS A 99 -2.57 -7.65 2.29
N VAL A 100 -2.19 -8.82 2.83
CA VAL A 100 -2.79 -10.12 2.49
C VAL A 100 -3.15 -10.90 3.75
N ILE A 101 -4.19 -11.73 3.68
CA ILE A 101 -4.73 -12.47 4.83
C ILE A 101 -4.10 -13.88 4.92
N ARG A 102 -3.69 -14.47 3.79
CA ARG A 102 -3.11 -15.82 3.78
C ARG A 102 -1.60 -15.76 4.01
N PRO A 103 -1.06 -16.63 4.90
CA PRO A 103 0.37 -16.73 5.10
C PRO A 103 1.08 -17.15 3.82
N ALA A 104 2.22 -16.52 3.53
CA ALA A 104 3.11 -16.96 2.46
C ALA A 104 3.81 -18.24 2.91
N GLY A 105 4.08 -19.11 1.94
CA GLY A 105 4.54 -20.48 2.16
C GLY A 105 5.84 -20.60 2.94
N THR A 106 6.10 -21.81 3.40
CA THR A 106 7.37 -22.27 3.95
C THR A 106 8.46 -22.19 2.88
N GLY A 107 9.68 -21.81 3.25
CA GLY A 107 10.78 -21.70 2.29
C GLY A 107 11.97 -20.91 2.82
N TYR A 108 12.95 -20.70 1.94
CA TYR A 108 14.11 -19.87 2.22
C TYR A 108 13.67 -18.42 2.46
N TYR A 109 14.12 -17.83 3.56
CA TYR A 109 13.81 -16.44 3.90
C TYR A 109 15.03 -15.72 4.47
N LEU A 110 15.06 -14.41 4.25
CA LEU A 110 15.96 -13.49 4.94
C LEU A 110 15.17 -12.73 6.00
N SER A 111 15.66 -12.76 7.23
CA SER A 111 15.18 -11.93 8.34
C SER A 111 16.03 -10.69 8.44
N ALA A 112 15.39 -9.51 8.52
CA ALA A 112 16.02 -8.24 8.83
C ALA A 112 15.42 -7.67 10.12
N ALA A 113 16.17 -7.80 11.22
CA ALA A 113 15.80 -7.26 12.52
C ALA A 113 16.38 -5.84 12.66
N PHE A 114 15.52 -4.87 12.96
CA PHE A 114 15.88 -3.46 13.07
C PHE A 114 15.94 -3.03 14.53
N TYR A 115 17.02 -2.35 14.91
CA TYR A 115 17.28 -1.94 16.28
C TYR A 115 17.48 -0.43 16.40
N SER A 116 17.06 0.12 17.52
CA SER A 116 17.32 1.49 17.96
C SER A 116 17.97 1.43 19.33
N ASN A 117 19.25 1.79 19.45
CA ASN A 117 20.03 1.69 20.69
C ASN A 117 19.94 0.29 21.33
N ASP A 118 20.25 -0.74 20.55
CA ASP A 118 20.20 -2.17 20.93
C ASP A 118 18.82 -2.77 21.25
N GLU A 119 17.77 -1.95 21.27
CA GLU A 119 16.39 -2.43 21.39
C GLU A 119 15.81 -2.78 20.02
N ARG A 120 15.26 -3.99 19.89
CA ARG A 120 14.60 -4.42 18.65
C ARG A 120 13.26 -3.70 18.49
N VAL A 121 13.12 -2.91 17.43
CA VAL A 121 11.89 -2.13 17.16
C VAL A 121 10.91 -2.94 16.31
N PHE A 122 11.39 -3.57 15.24
CA PHE A 122 10.60 -4.44 14.37
C PHE A 122 11.50 -5.41 13.59
N ASN A 123 10.87 -6.40 12.95
CA ASN A 123 11.54 -7.37 12.09
C ASN A 123 10.78 -7.53 10.77
N ILE A 124 11.50 -7.61 9.66
CA ILE A 124 10.94 -7.90 8.33
C ILE A 124 11.47 -9.26 7.88
N LEU A 125 10.56 -10.19 7.58
CA LEU A 125 10.89 -11.43 6.88
C LEU A 125 10.61 -11.27 5.40
N PHE A 126 11.61 -11.51 4.56
CA PHE A 126 11.50 -11.56 3.10
C PHE A 126 11.32 -13.00 2.64
N ILE A 127 10.16 -13.33 2.06
CA ILE A 127 9.75 -14.68 1.68
C ILE A 127 9.26 -14.64 0.22
N GLY A 128 10.19 -14.81 -0.72
CA GLY A 128 9.91 -14.63 -2.14
C GLY A 128 9.30 -13.25 -2.42
N ASN A 129 8.12 -13.20 -3.05
CA ASN A 129 7.41 -11.95 -3.35
C ASN A 129 6.54 -11.42 -2.19
N TYR A 130 6.78 -11.89 -0.97
CA TYR A 130 6.04 -11.48 0.21
C TYR A 130 6.98 -10.97 1.29
N ILE A 131 6.45 -10.07 2.11
CA ILE A 131 7.07 -9.65 3.34
C ILE A 131 6.15 -9.90 4.53
N LYS A 132 6.74 -10.26 5.66
CA LYS A 132 6.04 -10.32 6.93
C LYS A 132 6.72 -9.38 7.92
N ILE A 133 5.97 -8.39 8.39
CA ILE A 133 6.47 -7.39 9.32
C ILE A 133 5.98 -7.77 10.71
N TYR A 134 6.91 -7.95 11.63
CA TYR A 134 6.66 -8.18 13.04
C TYR A 134 6.98 -6.93 13.84
N ALA A 135 5.97 -6.32 14.45
CA ALA A 135 6.13 -5.21 15.37
C ALA A 135 5.26 -5.47 16.60
N GLN A 136 5.75 -5.14 17.79
CA GLN A 136 5.01 -5.31 19.06
C GLN A 136 4.40 -6.71 19.23
N GLY A 137 5.10 -7.75 18.78
CA GLY A 137 4.66 -9.15 18.86
C GLY A 137 3.58 -9.56 17.85
N LYS A 138 3.11 -8.67 16.97
CA LYS A 138 2.11 -8.97 15.92
C LYS A 138 2.76 -9.04 14.55
N GLY A 139 2.44 -10.09 13.80
CA GLY A 139 2.94 -10.28 12.43
C GLY A 139 1.87 -9.93 11.40
N THR A 140 2.09 -8.87 10.61
CA THR A 140 1.24 -8.51 9.48
C THR A 140 1.94 -8.88 8.17
N GLN A 141 1.20 -9.50 7.24
CA GLN A 141 1.76 -9.93 5.97
C GLN A 141 1.33 -9.04 4.80
N TYR A 142 2.27 -8.83 3.89
CA TYR A 142 2.07 -8.08 2.67
C TYR A 142 2.67 -8.81 1.47
N LYS A 143 2.04 -8.64 0.30
CA LYS A 143 2.60 -9.00 -1.01
C LYS A 143 3.33 -7.78 -1.58
N ILE A 144 4.54 -7.97 -2.08
CA ILE A 144 5.26 -6.95 -2.84
C ILE A 144 4.58 -6.81 -4.20
N VAL A 145 4.10 -5.60 -4.51
CA VAL A 145 3.45 -5.29 -5.81
C VAL A 145 4.37 -4.48 -6.73
N LYS A 146 5.35 -3.76 -6.17
CA LYS A 146 6.37 -3.02 -6.93
C LYS A 146 7.60 -2.78 -6.04
N GLY A 147 8.78 -2.71 -6.65
CA GLY A 147 10.04 -2.35 -5.99
C GLY A 147 11.14 -3.38 -6.23
N ASN A 148 12.37 -3.04 -5.81
CA ASN A 148 13.57 -3.82 -6.12
C ASN A 148 14.05 -4.66 -4.92
N ILE A 149 13.13 -5.35 -4.24
CA ILE A 149 13.48 -6.34 -3.23
C ILE A 149 13.31 -7.70 -3.90
N SER A 150 14.31 -8.11 -4.66
CA SER A 150 14.46 -9.49 -5.09
C SER A 150 15.38 -10.23 -4.12
N TYR A 151 15.33 -11.56 -4.18
CA TYR A 151 16.23 -12.39 -3.39
C TYR A 151 17.70 -12.10 -3.73
N GLU A 152 17.98 -11.94 -5.02
CA GLU A 152 19.30 -11.66 -5.57
C GLU A 152 19.82 -10.30 -5.09
N ALA A 153 19.01 -9.25 -5.14
CA ALA A 153 19.40 -7.92 -4.67
C ALA A 153 19.74 -7.92 -3.16
N LEU A 154 18.99 -8.68 -2.35
CA LEU A 154 19.28 -8.85 -0.93
C LEU A 154 20.56 -9.66 -0.68
N ASP A 155 20.79 -10.72 -1.46
CA ASP A 155 21.99 -11.55 -1.37
C ASP A 155 23.26 -10.79 -1.80
N GLU A 156 23.18 -10.02 -2.89
CA GLU A 156 24.26 -9.11 -3.31
C GLU A 156 24.59 -8.07 -2.23
N PHE A 157 23.56 -7.48 -1.62
CA PHE A 157 23.77 -6.54 -0.52
C PHE A 157 24.46 -7.20 0.68
N VAL A 158 24.00 -8.39 1.12
CA VAL A 158 24.62 -9.13 2.23
C VAL A 158 26.07 -9.49 1.91
N ARG A 159 26.37 -9.89 0.67
CA ARG A 159 27.74 -10.17 0.22
C ARG A 159 28.62 -8.92 0.20
N SER A 160 28.07 -7.74 -0.08
CA SER A 160 28.81 -6.47 -0.10
C SER A 160 29.27 -5.99 1.28
N ILE A 161 28.71 -6.57 2.36
CA ILE A 161 29.04 -6.25 3.75
C ILE A 161 30.11 -7.20 4.32
N LYS A 162 30.20 -8.42 3.77
CA LYS A 162 31.20 -9.42 4.14
C LYS A 162 32.54 -9.12 3.49
#